data_AF-A0A9D1UGJ3-F1
#
_entry.id   AF-A0A9D1UGJ3-F1
#
_cell.length_a   1.000
_cell.length_b   1.000
_cell.length_c   1.000
_cell.angle_alpha   90.00
_cell.angle_beta   90.00
_cell.angle_gamma   90.00
#
_symmetry.space_group_name_H-M   'P 1'
#
loop_
_entity.id
_entity.type
_entity.pdbx_description
1 polymer ?
#
loop_
_entity_poly.entity_id
_entity_poly.type
_entity_poly.pdbx_seq_one_letter_code
_entity_poly.pdbx_strand_id
1 'polypeptide(L)'
;MLRLEHPDLLYLWILIPVFYLLYFFLTRAKKKTLGRFASARMQEFVIPDLSIGKQYHKFTLWNAAFFFLVLAAANPQMGTSLEKKERSGTDLIVCLDVSNSMLAEDIKPNRITRAKQAL
;
A
#
# COMPACT_ATOMS: atom_id res chain seq x y z
N MET A 1 -0.09 10.06 -5.74
CA MET A 1 -0.68 10.19 -4.39
C MET A 1 -0.83 8.79 -3.81
N LEU A 2 -0.50 8.57 -2.53
CA LEU A 2 -0.69 7.27 -1.89
C LEU A 2 -2.19 7.06 -1.65
N ARG A 3 -2.78 6.02 -2.25
CA ARG A 3 -4.17 5.63 -2.05
C ARG A 3 -4.20 4.25 -1.41
N LEU A 4 -4.90 4.11 -0.28
CA LEU A 4 -5.16 2.81 0.33
C LEU A 4 -6.51 2.30 -0.19
N GLU A 5 -6.57 1.05 -0.65
CA GLU A 5 -7.82 0.44 -1.11
C GLU A 5 -8.70 0.03 0.08
N HIS A 6 -8.08 -0.50 1.13
CA HIS A 6 -8.75 -0.99 2.34
C HIS A 6 -8.12 -0.38 3.60
N PRO A 7 -8.34 0.92 3.87
CA PRO A 7 -7.76 1.59 5.04
C PRO A 7 -8.26 1.00 6.36
N ASP A 8 -9.49 0.46 6.39
CA ASP A 8 -10.10 -0.10 7.60
C ASP A 8 -9.34 -1.32 8.15
N LEU A 9 -8.62 -2.05 7.30
CA LEU A 9 -7.82 -3.20 7.74
C LEU A 9 -6.66 -2.79 8.65
N LEU A 10 -6.21 -1.53 8.60
CA LEU A 10 -5.15 -1.03 9.47
C LEU A 10 -5.58 -1.01 10.96
N TYR A 11 -6.88 -1.00 11.27
CA TYR A 11 -7.35 -1.13 12.64
C TYR A 11 -6.92 -2.45 13.29
N LEU A 12 -6.63 -3.50 12.50
CA LEU A 12 -6.11 -4.77 13.01
C LEU A 12 -4.74 -4.64 13.71
N TRP A 13 -3.99 -3.57 13.47
CA TRP A 13 -2.75 -3.31 14.21
C TRP A 13 -2.97 -3.11 15.72
N ILE A 14 -4.20 -2.82 16.17
CA ILE A 14 -4.52 -2.80 17.61
C ILE A 14 -4.33 -4.17 18.27
N LEU A 15 -4.34 -5.26 17.49
CA LEU A 15 -4.06 -6.60 18.02
C LEU A 15 -2.61 -6.76 18.45
N ILE A 16 -1.66 -6.01 17.86
CA ILE A 16 -0.24 -6.08 18.23
C ILE A 16 -0.02 -5.72 19.71
N PRO A 17 -0.44 -4.53 20.21
CA PRO A 17 -0.30 -4.23 21.63
C PRO A 17 -1.11 -5.18 22.53
N VAL A 18 -2.27 -5.67 22.07
CA VAL A 18 -3.04 -6.70 22.80
C VAL A 18 -2.23 -7.99 22.95
N PHE A 19 -1.55 -8.44 21.89
CA PHE A 19 -0.68 -9.63 21.95
C PHE A 19 0.50 -9.42 22.91
N TYR A 20 1.13 -8.24 22.91
CA TYR A 20 2.20 -7.93 23.86
C TYR A 20 1.70 -7.90 25.31
N LEU A 21 0.55 -7.30 25.57
CA LEU A 21 -0.06 -7.28 26.91
C LEU A 21 -0.40 -8.70 27.36
N LEU A 22 -1.06 -9.49 26.52
CA LEU A 22 -1.40 -10.88 26.82
C LEU A 22 -0.16 -11.72 27.09
N TYR A 23 0.88 -11.59 26.25
CA TYR A 23 2.17 -12.26 26.47
C TYR A 23 2.80 -11.87 27.81
N PHE A 24 2.76 -10.58 28.17
CA PHE A 24 3.27 -10.08 29.44
C PHE A 24 2.49 -10.63 30.66
N PHE A 25 1.16 -10.62 30.61
CA PHE A 25 0.33 -11.18 31.70
C PHE A 25 0.54 -12.69 31.83
N LEU A 26 0.56 -13.43 30.72
CA LEU A 26 0.79 -14.88 30.73
C LEU A 26 2.18 -15.23 31.27
N THR A 27 3.22 -14.52 30.85
CA THR A 27 4.58 -14.76 31.35
C THR A 27 4.72 -14.42 32.84
N ARG A 28 4.05 -13.37 33.33
CA ARG A 28 3.99 -13.07 34.77
C ARG A 28 3.22 -14.10 35.57
N ALA A 29 2.05 -14.52 35.08
CA ALA A 29 1.24 -15.56 35.73
C ALA A 29 2.02 -16.88 35.79
N LYS A 30 2.69 -17.26 34.69
CA LYS A 30 3.54 -18.45 34.62
C LYS A 30 4.67 -18.40 35.65
N LYS A 31 5.39 -17.27 35.77
CA LYS A 31 6.44 -17.08 36.79
C LYS A 31 5.90 -17.19 38.22
N LYS A 32 4.72 -16.61 38.50
CA LYS A 32 4.07 -16.66 39.82
C LYS A 32 3.67 -18.08 40.21
N THR A 33 3.14 -18.86 39.27
CA THR A 33 2.74 -20.25 39.52
C THR A 33 3.97 -21.15 39.67
N LEU A 34 4.97 -21.01 38.81
CA LEU A 34 6.19 -21.83 38.86
C LEU A 34 6.97 -21.64 40.18
N GLY A 35 7.01 -20.41 40.70
CA GLY A 35 7.60 -20.11 42.01
C GLY A 35 6.87 -20.70 43.21
N ARG A 36 5.61 -21.14 43.07
CA ARG A 36 4.86 -21.82 44.14
C ARG A 36 5.04 -23.35 44.13
N PHE A 37 5.41 -23.93 42.98
CA PHE A 37 5.48 -25.39 42.80
C PHE A 37 6.92 -25.93 42.70
N ALA A 38 7.91 -25.11 42.35
CA ALA A 38 9.30 -25.55 42.23
C ALA A 38 10.25 -24.54 42.92
N SER A 39 11.06 -25.03 43.87
CA SER A 39 12.18 -24.25 44.42
C SER A 39 13.11 -23.83 43.27
N ALA A 40 13.71 -22.63 43.36
CA ALA A 40 14.50 -22.03 42.27
C ALA A 40 15.57 -22.99 41.67
N ARG A 41 16.06 -23.94 42.47
CA ARG A 41 17.05 -24.97 42.12
C ARG A 41 16.52 -26.11 41.25
N MET A 42 15.22 -26.41 41.30
CA MET A 42 14.60 -27.49 40.51
C MET A 42 14.15 -27.00 39.12
N GLN A 43 13.95 -25.68 38.96
CA GLN A 43 13.59 -25.08 37.66
C GLN A 43 14.74 -25.14 36.64
N GLU A 44 16.00 -24.99 37.08
CA GLU A 44 17.18 -25.15 36.23
C GLU A 44 17.38 -26.58 35.71
N PHE A 45 16.95 -27.59 36.49
CA PHE A 45 17.09 -29.00 36.11
C PHE A 45 15.98 -29.51 35.18
N VAL A 46 14.77 -28.94 35.27
CA VAL A 46 13.61 -29.38 34.49
C VAL A 46 13.48 -28.65 33.15
N ILE A 47 14.01 -27.42 33.02
CA ILE A 47 13.98 -26.64 31.78
C ILE A 47 15.34 -25.96 31.54
N PRO A 48 16.37 -26.71 31.11
CA PRO A 48 17.73 -26.19 30.99
C PRO A 48 17.93 -25.12 29.89
N ASP A 49 16.96 -24.92 28.99
CA ASP A 49 17.17 -24.18 27.73
C ASP A 49 16.15 -23.05 27.46
N LEU A 50 15.52 -22.49 28.49
CA LEU A 50 14.55 -21.41 28.29
C LEU A 50 15.24 -20.05 28.07
N SER A 51 15.78 -19.83 26.88
CA SER A 51 16.28 -18.51 26.49
C SER A 51 15.11 -17.53 26.31
N ILE A 52 14.83 -16.74 27.34
CA ILE A 52 13.80 -15.68 27.34
C ILE A 52 14.03 -14.72 26.16
N GLY A 53 15.30 -14.43 25.84
CA GLY A 53 15.69 -13.63 24.70
C GLY A 53 15.24 -14.25 23.36
N LYS A 54 15.52 -15.53 23.13
CA LYS A 54 15.06 -16.23 21.90
C LYS A 54 13.54 -16.27 21.80
N GLN A 55 12.85 -16.47 22.92
CA GLN A 55 11.38 -16.49 22.95
C GLN A 55 10.79 -15.12 22.60
N TYR A 56 11.36 -14.04 23.13
CA TYR A 56 10.95 -12.68 22.82
C TYR A 56 11.23 -12.28 21.37
N HIS A 57 12.38 -12.69 20.82
CA HIS A 57 12.71 -12.49 19.40
C HIS A 57 11.72 -13.23 18.50
N LYS A 58 11.45 -14.52 18.78
CA LYS A 58 10.47 -15.31 18.02
C LYS A 58 9.08 -14.66 18.07
N PHE A 59 8.65 -14.19 19.23
CA PHE A 59 7.37 -13.49 19.39
C PHE A 59 7.31 -12.17 18.62
N THR A 60 8.39 -11.38 18.66
CA THR A 60 8.49 -10.12 17.91
C THR A 60 8.48 -10.37 16.40
N LEU A 61 9.16 -11.43 15.92
CA LEU A 61 9.13 -11.81 14.50
C LEU A 61 7.73 -12.19 14.03
N TRP A 62 6.95 -12.91 14.84
CA TRP A 62 5.55 -13.21 14.51
C TRP A 62 4.68 -11.94 14.43
N ASN A 63 4.87 -10.98 15.34
CA ASN A 63 4.16 -9.70 15.29
C ASN A 63 4.59 -8.86 14.08
N ALA A 64 5.87 -8.88 13.71
CA ALA A 64 6.36 -8.21 12.51
C ALA A 64 5.76 -8.84 11.24
N ALA A 65 5.70 -10.17 11.16
CA ALA A 65 5.03 -10.86 10.06
C ALA A 65 3.56 -10.47 9.96
N PHE A 66 2.84 -10.43 11.09
CA PHE A 66 1.46 -9.97 11.14
C PHE A 66 1.31 -8.51 10.68
N PHE A 67 2.19 -7.62 11.13
CA PHE A 67 2.21 -6.22 10.69
C PHE A 67 2.31 -6.10 9.17
N PHE A 68 3.25 -6.82 8.54
CA PHE A 68 3.43 -6.80 7.10
C PHE A 68 2.28 -7.44 6.34
N LEU A 69 1.65 -8.49 6.88
CA LEU A 69 0.44 -9.08 6.30
C LEU A 69 -0.72 -8.09 6.27
N VAL A 70 -0.95 -7.35 7.37
CA VAL A 70 -1.99 -6.31 7.42
C VAL A 70 -1.67 -5.18 6.45
N LEU A 71 -0.40 -4.76 6.35
CA LEU A 71 0.02 -3.73 5.40
C LEU A 71 -0.19 -4.17 3.95
N ALA A 72 0.16 -5.42 3.62
CA ALA A 72 -0.08 -5.98 2.30
C ALA A 72 -1.58 -6.07 1.98
N ALA A 73 -2.39 -6.49 2.95
CA ALA A 73 -3.84 -6.59 2.81
C ALA A 73 -4.52 -5.22 2.63
N ALA A 74 -3.99 -4.14 3.23
CA ALA A 74 -4.48 -2.78 3.03
C ALA A 74 -4.26 -2.25 1.59
N ASN A 75 -3.44 -2.95 0.80
CA ASN A 75 -3.09 -2.67 -0.59
C ASN A 75 -2.75 -1.19 -0.86
N PRO A 76 -1.58 -0.70 -0.41
CA PRO A 76 -1.13 0.65 -0.70
C PRO A 76 -0.81 0.82 -2.19
N GLN A 77 -1.64 1.59 -2.87
CA GLN A 77 -1.49 1.92 -4.28
C GLN A 77 -0.70 3.22 -4.42
N MET A 78 0.47 3.14 -5.05
CA MET A 78 1.27 4.30 -5.46
C MET A 78 1.05 4.54 -6.94
N GLY A 79 0.15 5.47 -7.26
CA GLY A 79 -0.16 5.85 -8.64
C GLY A 79 -0.05 7.35 -8.86
N THR A 80 0.26 7.73 -10.10
CA THR A 80 -0.11 9.04 -10.60
C THR A 80 -1.63 9.08 -10.65
N SER A 81 -2.23 10.04 -9.93
CA SER A 81 -3.60 10.39 -10.27
C SER A 81 -3.50 10.86 -11.71
N LEU A 82 -4.01 10.07 -12.67
CA LEU A 82 -4.46 10.64 -13.92
C LEU A 82 -5.55 11.59 -13.45
N GLU A 83 -5.18 12.85 -13.22
CA GLU A 83 -6.17 13.91 -13.20
C GLU A 83 -6.99 13.66 -14.44
N LYS A 84 -8.22 13.18 -14.25
CA LYS A 84 -9.27 13.37 -15.22
C LYS A 84 -9.47 14.87 -15.22
N LYS A 85 -8.55 15.58 -15.87
CA LYS A 85 -8.85 16.87 -16.44
C LYS A 85 -10.08 16.55 -17.26
N GLU A 86 -11.24 16.97 -16.76
CA GLU A 86 -12.44 16.92 -17.57
C GLU A 86 -12.00 17.47 -18.91
N ARG A 87 -12.17 16.67 -19.97
CA ARG A 87 -12.00 17.19 -21.31
C ARG A 87 -13.10 18.24 -21.44
N SER A 88 -12.80 19.46 -21.01
CA SER A 88 -13.48 20.65 -21.48
C SER A 88 -13.48 20.47 -22.98
N GLY A 89 -14.66 20.41 -23.60
CA GLY A 89 -14.75 20.54 -25.04
C GLY A 89 -13.92 21.76 -25.39
N THR A 90 -12.81 21.55 -26.09
CA THR A 90 -12.02 22.68 -26.56
C THR A 90 -12.74 23.17 -27.80
N ASP A 91 -13.29 24.37 -27.74
CA ASP A 91 -13.81 25.03 -28.93
C ASP A 91 -12.66 25.22 -29.92
N LEU A 92 -12.67 24.44 -31.01
CA LEU A 92 -11.67 24.50 -32.07
C LEU A 92 -12.19 25.37 -33.21
N ILE A 93 -11.62 26.55 -33.38
CA ILE A 93 -11.88 27.42 -34.53
C ILE A 93 -10.81 27.16 -35.57
N VAL A 94 -11.23 26.75 -36.77
CA VAL A 94 -10.34 26.53 -37.92
C VAL A 94 -10.50 27.67 -38.92
N CYS A 95 -9.42 28.43 -39.14
CA CYS A 95 -9.38 29.49 -40.13
C CYS A 95 -8.65 29.00 -41.38
N LEU A 96 -9.35 29.01 -42.52
CA LEU A 96 -8.84 28.60 -43.83
C LEU A 96 -8.61 29.83 -44.71
N ASP A 97 -7.42 29.93 -45.32
CA ASP A 97 -7.15 30.94 -46.34
C ASP A 97 -7.94 30.65 -47.63
N VAL A 98 -8.48 31.70 -48.25
CA VAL A 98 -9.25 31.68 -49.50
C VAL A 98 -8.59 32.50 -50.61
N SER A 99 -7.31 32.85 -50.45
CA SER A 99 -6.53 33.54 -51.47
C SER A 99 -6.41 32.74 -52.77
N ASN A 100 -6.16 33.41 -53.89
CA ASN A 100 -5.96 32.76 -55.21
C ASN A 100 -4.84 31.71 -55.20
N SER A 101 -3.87 31.84 -54.29
CA SER A 101 -2.80 30.85 -54.13
C SER A 101 -3.30 29.49 -53.66
N MET A 102 -4.47 29.44 -53.01
CA MET A 102 -5.11 28.21 -52.52
C MET A 102 -5.82 27.43 -53.64
N LEU A 103 -6.00 28.02 -54.82
CA LEU A 103 -6.47 27.33 -56.03
C LEU A 103 -5.33 26.62 -56.78
N ALA A 104 -4.08 26.75 -56.33
CA ALA A 104 -2.95 26.03 -56.92
C ALA A 104 -3.13 24.50 -56.82
N GLU A 105 -2.74 23.79 -57.89
CA GLU A 105 -2.87 22.34 -58.06
C GLU A 105 -1.54 21.59 -57.86
N ASP A 106 -0.55 22.23 -57.26
CA ASP A 106 0.70 21.56 -56.83
C ASP A 106 0.41 20.38 -55.89
N ILE A 107 -0.73 20.42 -55.20
CA ILE A 107 -1.35 19.29 -54.50
C ILE A 107 -2.74 19.05 -55.08
N LYS A 108 -2.91 17.95 -55.84
CA LYS A 108 -4.21 17.54 -56.40
C LYS A 108 -5.25 17.29 -55.30
N PRO A 109 -6.53 17.69 -55.43
CA PRO A 109 -7.08 18.46 -56.54
C PRO A 109 -6.61 19.93 -56.55
N ASN A 110 -6.77 20.66 -55.46
CA ASN A 110 -6.10 21.94 -55.20
C ASN A 110 -5.94 22.12 -53.70
N ARG A 111 -5.08 23.04 -53.26
CA ARG A 111 -4.75 23.24 -51.84
C ARG A 111 -5.99 23.45 -50.98
N ILE A 112 -6.96 24.26 -51.42
CA ILE A 112 -8.19 24.52 -50.64
C ILE A 112 -9.08 23.28 -50.50
N THR A 113 -9.25 22.51 -51.57
CA THR A 113 -10.07 21.30 -51.53
C THR A 113 -9.40 20.21 -50.71
N ARG A 114 -8.06 20.11 -50.79
CA ARG A 114 -7.29 19.22 -49.91
C ARG A 114 -7.40 19.59 -48.45
N ALA A 115 -7.29 20.88 -48.13
CA ALA A 115 -7.41 21.33 -46.75
C ALA A 115 -8.81 21.06 -46.18
N LYS A 116 -9.87 21.22 -46.99
CA LYS A 116 -11.25 20.82 -46.62
C LYS A 116 -11.42 19.31 -46.42
N GLN A 117 -10.65 18.46 -47.09
CA GLN A 117 -10.69 17.00 -46.93
C GLN A 117 -9.90 16.51 -45.70
N ALA A 118 -8.93 17.30 -45.24
CA ALA A 118 -8.07 16.96 -44.10
C ALA A 118 -8.66 17.40 -42.75
N LEU A 119 -9.70 18.23 -42.78
CA LEU A 119 -10.53 18.61 -41.64
C LEU A 119 -11.72 17.66 -41.51
#